data_AF-E8R3U3-F1
#
_entry.id   AF-E8R3U3-F1
#
_cell.length_a   1.000
_cell.length_b   1.000
_cell.length_c   1.000
_cell.angle_alpha   90.00
_cell.angle_beta   90.00
_cell.angle_gamma   90.00
#
_symmetry.space_group_name_H-M   'P 1'
#
loop_
_entity.id
_entity.type
_entity.pdbx_description
1 polymer ?
#
loop_
_entity_poly.entity_id
_entity_poly.type
_entity_poly.pdbx_seq_one_letter_code
_entity_poly.pdbx_strand_id
1 'polypeptide(L)'
;MSSIGPSPNSLTPLDNDPLARGAVALLVVVLTSVIPFVGLIVGEQLIRSLGSAGPIFSETPAPFATWDGQRYIHIATNGYIQDDPFVSYHVVWFPAYPLTGRLVSRLTGLDIPNALLLTSNLFLAAAFVVVAQ
;
A
#
# COMPACT_ATOMS: atom_id res chain seq x y z
N MET A 1 -15.33 -6.69 52.62
CA MET A 1 -15.65 -6.08 51.31
C MET A 1 -14.66 -6.62 50.30
N SER A 2 -15.08 -7.60 49.50
CA SER A 2 -14.25 -8.28 48.49
C SER A 2 -14.26 -7.43 47.22
N SER A 3 -13.10 -6.87 46.87
CA SER A 3 -12.87 -6.11 45.63
C SER A 3 -12.92 -7.06 44.43
N ILE A 4 -14.03 -7.05 43.70
CA ILE A 4 -14.16 -7.66 42.36
C ILE A 4 -13.71 -6.58 41.37
N GLY A 5 -12.41 -6.28 41.36
CA GLY A 5 -11.79 -5.48 40.30
C GLY A 5 -11.18 -6.42 39.27
N PRO A 6 -11.39 -6.21 37.95
CA PRO A 6 -10.69 -7.00 36.95
C PRO A 6 -9.17 -6.89 37.16
N SER A 7 -8.50 -8.04 37.19
CA SER A 7 -7.04 -8.11 37.31
C SER A 7 -6.40 -7.25 36.21
N PRO A 8 -5.45 -6.35 36.54
CA PRO A 8 -4.78 -5.48 35.56
C PRO A 8 -3.96 -6.26 34.52
N ASN A 9 -3.84 -7.59 34.67
CA ASN A 9 -3.13 -8.49 33.77
C ASN A 9 -4.06 -9.47 33.04
N SER A 10 -5.36 -9.19 32.94
CA SER A 10 -6.25 -9.97 32.07
C SER A 10 -5.99 -9.62 30.61
N LEU A 11 -4.89 -10.19 30.07
CA LEU A 11 -4.62 -10.24 28.63
C LEU A 11 -5.90 -10.69 27.94
N THR A 12 -6.35 -9.90 26.98
CA THR A 12 -7.53 -10.27 26.20
C THR A 12 -7.22 -11.59 25.48
N PRO A 13 -8.22 -12.44 25.16
CA PRO A 13 -7.97 -13.69 24.43
C PRO A 13 -7.19 -13.47 23.12
N LEU A 14 -7.30 -12.27 22.55
CA LEU A 14 -6.57 -11.79 21.38
C LEU A 14 -5.07 -11.59 21.60
N ASP A 15 -4.61 -11.28 22.82
CA ASP A 15 -3.19 -11.05 23.10
C ASP A 15 -2.37 -12.35 23.10
N ASN A 16 -3.02 -13.49 23.35
CA ASN A 16 -2.36 -14.79 23.48
C ASN A 16 -2.35 -15.62 22.19
N ASP A 17 -3.15 -15.24 21.18
CA ASP A 17 -3.27 -15.98 19.93
C ASP A 17 -2.64 -15.20 18.74
N PRO A 18 -1.46 -15.62 18.25
CA PRO A 18 -0.81 -15.02 17.08
C PRO A 18 -1.70 -15.00 15.82
N LEU A 19 -2.48 -16.06 15.60
CA LEU A 19 -3.36 -16.17 14.43
C LEU A 19 -4.55 -15.22 14.56
N ALA A 20 -5.09 -15.05 15.77
CA ALA A 20 -6.16 -14.09 16.02
C ALA A 20 -5.70 -12.64 15.78
N ARG A 21 -4.48 -12.28 16.19
CA ARG A 21 -3.88 -10.96 15.92
C ARG A 21 -3.74 -10.69 14.41
N GLY A 22 -3.18 -11.65 13.68
CA GLY A 22 -3.05 -11.56 12.22
C GLY A 22 -4.41 -11.47 11.51
N ALA A 23 -5.39 -12.26 11.94
CA ALA A 23 -6.74 -12.25 11.37
C ALA A 23 -7.48 -10.92 11.62
N VAL A 24 -7.35 -10.34 12.81
CA VAL A 24 -7.94 -9.02 13.11
C VAL A 24 -7.25 -7.92 12.30
N ALA A 25 -5.91 -7.95 12.17
CA ALA A 25 -5.19 -6.99 11.35
C ALA A 25 -5.61 -7.07 9.87
N LEU A 26 -5.73 -8.28 9.32
CA LEU A 26 -6.23 -8.52 7.97
C LEU A 26 -7.66 -8.01 7.80
N LEU A 27 -8.54 -8.30 8.77
CA LEU A 27 -9.93 -7.84 8.74
C LEU A 27 -10.01 -6.32 8.72
N VAL A 28 -9.24 -5.62 9.56
CA VAL A 28 -9.18 -4.16 9.58
C VAL A 28 -8.72 -3.62 8.23
N VAL A 29 -7.67 -4.20 7.64
CA VAL A 29 -7.18 -3.78 6.32
C VAL A 29 -8.24 -4.02 5.25
N VAL A 30 -8.89 -5.18 5.20
CA VAL A 30 -9.95 -5.46 4.23
C VAL A 30 -11.10 -4.47 4.40
N LEU A 31 -11.60 -4.26 5.62
CA LEU A 31 -12.72 -3.35 5.89
C LEU A 31 -12.41 -1.90 5.51
N THR A 32 -11.20 -1.43 5.83
CA THR A 32 -10.76 -0.07 5.46
C THR A 32 -10.49 0.09 3.96
N SER A 33 -10.13 -1.00 3.28
CA SER A 33 -9.93 -1.03 1.82
C SER A 33 -11.25 -0.98 1.03
N VAL A 34 -12.37 -1.44 1.60
CA VAL A 34 -13.68 -1.37 0.92
C VAL A 34 -14.06 0.07 0.58
N ILE A 35 -13.79 1.02 1.48
CA ILE A 35 -14.14 2.43 1.32
C ILE A 35 -13.53 3.04 0.03
N PRO A 36 -12.20 2.98 -0.20
CA PRO A 36 -11.61 3.51 -1.42
C PRO A 36 -12.07 2.73 -2.67
N PHE A 37 -12.26 1.40 -2.58
CA PHE A 37 -12.78 0.63 -3.73
C PHE A 37 -14.20 1.06 -4.13
N VAL A 38 -15.09 1.26 -3.16
CA VAL A 38 -16.44 1.78 -3.42
C VAL A 38 -16.37 3.19 -4.01
N GLY A 39 -15.56 4.07 -3.43
CA GLY A 39 -15.36 5.43 -3.95
C GLY A 39 -14.84 5.45 -5.39
N LEU A 40 -13.98 4.51 -5.74
CA LEU A 40 -13.37 4.37 -7.07
C LEU A 40 -14.38 3.85 -8.11
N ILE A 41 -15.21 2.86 -7.75
CA ILE A 41 -16.31 2.36 -8.61
C ILE A 41 -17.38 3.45 -8.81
N VAL A 42 -17.80 4.13 -7.74
CA VAL A 42 -18.80 5.19 -7.82
C VAL A 42 -18.25 6.39 -8.60
N GLY A 43 -17.00 6.77 -8.35
CA GLY A 43 -16.31 7.84 -9.08
C GLY A 43 -16.22 7.55 -10.58
N GLU A 44 -15.89 6.32 -10.96
CA GLU A 44 -15.90 5.89 -12.36
C GLU A 44 -17.28 6.06 -13.00
N GLN A 45 -18.32 5.52 -12.36
CA GLN A 45 -19.70 5.60 -12.87
C GLN A 45 -20.17 7.05 -12.99
N LEU A 46 -19.80 7.90 -12.02
CA LEU A 46 -20.13 9.32 -12.04
C LEU A 46 -19.43 10.06 -13.18
N ILE A 47 -18.13 9.86 -13.37
CA ILE A 47 -17.37 10.54 -14.44
C ILE A 47 -17.82 10.06 -15.83
N ARG A 48 -18.14 8.77 -15.98
CA ARG A 48 -18.73 8.22 -17.21
C ARG A 48 -20.10 8.81 -17.51
N SER A 49 -20.96 8.96 -16.50
CA SER A 49 -22.30 9.56 -16.67
C SER A 49 -22.26 11.05 -16.98
N LEU A 50 -21.19 11.75 -16.59
CA LEU A 50 -20.93 13.16 -16.93
C LEU A 50 -20.38 13.37 -18.35
N GLY A 51 -20.28 12.32 -19.18
CA GLY A 51 -19.97 12.44 -20.60
C GLY A 51 -18.48 12.50 -20.96
N SER A 52 -17.58 12.15 -20.05
CA SER A 52 -16.15 12.02 -20.37
C SER A 52 -15.91 10.73 -21.19
N ALA A 53 -15.59 10.87 -22.47
CA ALA A 53 -15.59 9.79 -23.47
C ALA A 53 -14.33 8.88 -23.47
N GLY A 54 -13.57 8.84 -22.37
CA GLY A 54 -12.33 8.04 -22.27
C GLY A 54 -12.42 6.96 -21.19
N PRO A 55 -11.77 5.79 -21.38
CA PRO A 55 -11.58 4.86 -20.29
C PRO A 55 -10.73 5.53 -19.19
N ILE A 56 -11.33 5.75 -18.02
CA ILE A 56 -10.63 6.27 -16.82
C ILE A 56 -9.59 5.25 -16.34
N PHE A 57 -9.84 3.97 -16.62
CA PHE A 57 -8.97 2.84 -16.38
C PHE A 57 -8.22 2.54 -17.66
N SER A 58 -7.02 3.09 -17.79
CA SER A 58 -6.04 2.56 -18.72
C SER A 58 -5.58 1.18 -18.23
N GLU A 59 -5.17 0.29 -19.14
CA GLU A 59 -4.49 -0.97 -18.77
C GLU A 59 -3.21 -0.72 -17.93
N THR A 60 -2.75 0.53 -17.89
CA THR A 60 -1.65 0.97 -17.05
C THR A 60 -2.14 1.48 -15.69
N PRO A 61 -1.49 1.11 -14.57
CA PRO A 61 -1.79 1.62 -13.22
C PRO A 61 -1.53 3.14 -13.02
N ALA A 62 -1.06 3.83 -14.06
CA ALA A 62 -0.62 5.21 -14.02
C ALA A 62 -1.65 6.22 -13.44
N PRO A 63 -2.98 6.09 -13.68
CA PRO A 63 -3.96 7.00 -13.08
C PRO A 63 -3.98 6.93 -11.55
N PHE A 64 -3.68 5.77 -10.97
CA PHE A 64 -3.70 5.54 -9.52
C PHE A 64 -2.39 5.93 -8.84
N ALA A 65 -1.34 6.20 -9.60
CA ALA A 65 -0.02 6.54 -9.10
C ALA A 65 0.22 8.06 -9.04
N THR A 66 -0.82 8.85 -8.78
CA THR A 66 -0.69 10.32 -8.75
C THR A 66 0.16 10.78 -7.56
N TRP A 67 0.91 11.90 -7.71
CA TRP A 67 1.83 12.49 -6.73
C TRP A 67 3.03 11.58 -6.37
N ASP A 68 3.05 10.98 -5.17
CA ASP A 68 4.17 10.17 -4.69
C ASP A 68 4.37 8.90 -5.54
N GLY A 69 3.29 8.36 -6.09
CA GLY A 69 3.35 7.22 -7.00
C GLY A 69 4.21 7.51 -8.23
N GLN A 70 4.07 8.70 -8.85
CA GLN A 70 4.87 9.11 -10.00
C GLN A 70 6.32 9.29 -9.61
N ARG A 71 6.60 9.78 -8.39
CA ARG A 71 7.96 9.88 -7.89
C ARG A 71 8.59 8.51 -7.70
N TYR A 72 7.88 7.54 -7.13
CA TYR A 72 8.37 6.17 -7.01
C TYR A 72 8.57 5.48 -8.36
N ILE A 73 7.65 5.67 -9.31
CA ILE A 73 7.82 5.16 -10.69
C ILE A 73 9.07 5.78 -11.33
N HIS A 74 9.26 7.10 -11.20
CA HIS A 74 10.43 7.78 -11.74
C HIS A 74 11.74 7.25 -11.14
N ILE A 75 11.80 7.11 -9.81
CA ILE A 75 12.99 6.57 -9.12
C ILE A 75 13.23 5.10 -9.51
N ALA A 76 12.19 4.28 -9.58
CA ALA A 76 12.32 2.86 -9.96
C ALA A 76 12.78 2.71 -11.43
N THR A 77 12.36 3.61 -12.30
CA THR A 77 12.73 3.60 -13.73
C THR A 77 14.14 4.13 -13.94
N ASN A 78 14.42 5.33 -13.42
CA ASN A 78 15.63 6.10 -13.74
C ASN A 78 16.72 6.03 -12.67
N GLY A 79 16.40 5.51 -11.48
CA GLY A 79 17.27 5.59 -10.30
C GLY A 79 17.21 6.96 -9.61
N TYR A 80 18.08 7.15 -8.63
CA TYR A 80 18.29 8.44 -8.00
C TYR A 80 19.23 9.28 -8.86
N ILE A 81 18.72 10.33 -9.49
CA ILE A 81 19.55 11.35 -10.13
C ILE A 81 19.97 12.31 -9.02
N GLN A 82 21.25 12.39 -8.69
CA GLN A 82 21.80 13.30 -7.66
C GLN A 82 22.36 14.60 -8.23
N ASP A 83 22.45 14.73 -9.56
CA ASP A 83 23.29 15.73 -10.21
C ASP A 83 22.59 17.04 -10.58
N ASP A 84 21.34 17.28 -10.14
CA ASP A 84 20.66 18.55 -10.38
C ASP A 84 20.72 19.45 -9.13
N PRO A 85 21.61 20.48 -9.10
CA PRO A 85 21.73 21.40 -7.97
C PRO A 85 20.53 22.34 -7.81
N PHE A 86 19.58 22.36 -8.75
CA PHE A 86 18.37 23.19 -8.71
C PHE A 86 17.11 22.39 -8.32
N VAL A 87 17.21 21.07 -8.21
CA VAL A 87 16.11 20.23 -7.74
C VAL A 87 16.23 20.10 -6.22
N SER A 88 15.33 20.76 -5.49
CA SER A 88 15.11 20.48 -4.08
C SER A 88 14.59 19.05 -3.94
N TYR A 89 15.50 18.09 -3.79
CA TYR A 89 15.15 16.72 -3.43
C TYR A 89 14.61 16.77 -2.00
N HIS A 90 13.29 16.84 -1.85
CA HIS A 90 12.63 16.54 -0.59
C HIS A 90 13.17 15.18 -0.13
N VAL A 91 13.90 15.22 0.99
CA VAL A 91 14.59 14.10 1.63
C VAL A 91 13.73 12.84 1.54
N VAL A 92 14.26 11.84 0.83
CA VAL A 92 13.46 10.74 0.29
C VAL A 92 13.17 9.74 1.40
N TRP A 93 11.90 9.70 1.83
CA TRP A 93 11.51 9.03 3.08
C TRP A 93 11.65 7.49 3.07
N PHE A 94 11.81 6.83 1.92
CA PHE A 94 12.06 5.38 1.90
C PHE A 94 12.61 4.88 0.55
N PRO A 95 13.94 4.86 0.34
CA PRO A 95 14.52 4.40 -0.93
C PRO A 95 14.31 2.91 -1.20
N ALA A 96 14.09 2.12 -0.14
CA ALA A 96 13.91 0.69 -0.26
C ALA A 96 12.70 0.31 -1.12
N TYR A 97 11.61 1.08 -1.09
CA TYR A 97 10.41 0.76 -1.86
C TYR A 97 10.62 0.81 -3.39
N PRO A 98 11.02 1.94 -4.00
CA PRO A 98 11.23 2.00 -5.45
C PRO A 98 12.39 1.12 -5.91
N LEU A 99 13.44 0.94 -5.10
CA LEU A 99 14.55 0.04 -5.44
C LEU A 99 14.15 -1.43 -5.43
N THR A 100 13.34 -1.85 -4.44
CA THR A 100 12.82 -3.22 -4.39
C THR A 100 11.85 -3.47 -5.56
N GLY A 101 10.99 -2.50 -5.88
CA GLY A 101 10.12 -2.59 -7.06
C GLY A 101 10.91 -2.74 -8.37
N ARG A 102 12.01 -2.01 -8.52
CA ARG A 102 12.92 -2.17 -9.67
C ARG A 102 13.54 -3.57 -9.72
N LEU A 103 13.95 -4.12 -8.58
CA LEU A 103 14.47 -5.49 -8.51
C LEU A 103 13.39 -6.50 -8.90
N VAL A 104 12.18 -6.37 -8.37
CA VAL A 104 11.04 -7.23 -8.72
C VAL A 104 10.76 -7.17 -10.22
N SER A 105 10.70 -5.98 -10.82
CA SER A 105 10.52 -5.80 -12.27
C SER A 105 11.59 -6.56 -13.07
N ARG A 106 12.86 -6.49 -12.67
CA ARG A 106 13.95 -7.23 -13.31
C ARG A 106 13.82 -8.75 -13.17
N LEU A 107 13.30 -9.23 -12.03
CA LEU A 107 13.17 -10.66 -11.75
C LEU A 107 11.92 -11.28 -12.40
N THR A 108 10.82 -10.53 -12.49
CA THR A 108 9.53 -11.05 -12.98
C THR A 108 9.23 -10.67 -14.43
N GLY A 109 9.91 -9.67 -14.98
CA GLY A 109 9.60 -9.10 -16.29
C GLY A 109 8.38 -8.19 -16.31
N LEU A 110 7.78 -7.89 -15.15
CA LEU A 110 6.67 -6.94 -15.03
C LEU A 110 7.15 -5.51 -15.31
N ASP A 111 6.28 -4.69 -15.89
CA ASP A 111 6.48 -3.25 -15.97
C ASP A 111 6.55 -2.64 -14.56
N ILE A 112 7.28 -1.52 -14.45
CA ILE A 112 7.59 -0.88 -13.17
C ILE A 112 6.33 -0.60 -12.31
N PRO A 113 5.22 -0.06 -12.85
CA PRO A 113 3.99 0.12 -12.07
C PRO A 113 3.45 -1.16 -11.44
N ASN A 114 3.36 -2.25 -12.22
CA ASN A 114 2.87 -3.53 -11.71
C ASN A 114 3.86 -4.18 -10.74
N ALA A 115 5.17 -4.03 -10.97
CA ALA A 115 6.19 -4.51 -10.03
C ALA A 115 6.11 -3.78 -8.68
N LEU A 116 5.86 -2.47 -8.67
CA LEU A 116 5.66 -1.67 -7.45
C LEU A 116 4.38 -2.08 -6.71
N LEU A 117 3.30 -2.35 -7.44
CA LEU A 117 2.05 -2.86 -6.86
C LEU A 117 2.27 -4.23 -6.19
N LEU A 118 2.94 -5.16 -6.89
CA LEU A 118 3.29 -6.47 -6.34
C LEU A 118 4.17 -6.32 -5.09
N THR A 119 5.17 -5.45 -5.14
CA THR A 119 6.07 -5.17 -4.00
C THR A 119 5.27 -4.73 -2.78
N SER A 120 4.34 -3.77 -2.93
CA SER A 120 3.49 -3.29 -1.83
C SER A 120 2.68 -4.42 -1.19
N ASN A 121 2.09 -5.30 -2.00
CA ASN A 121 1.29 -6.42 -1.50
C ASN A 121 2.14 -7.48 -0.79
N LEU A 122 3.36 -7.75 -1.27
CA LEU A 122 4.29 -8.67 -0.60
C LEU A 122 4.72 -8.13 0.77
N PHE A 123 5.03 -6.84 0.88
CA PHE A 123 5.36 -6.23 2.17
C PHE A 123 4.17 -6.15 3.11
N LEU A 124 2.95 -5.94 2.60
CA LEU A 124 1.73 -6.03 3.40
C LEU A 124 1.52 -7.44 3.96
N ALA A 125 1.68 -8.48 3.12
CA ALA A 125 1.59 -9.87 3.57
C ALA A 125 2.68 -10.19 4.61
N ALA A 126 3.91 -9.74 4.39
CA ALA A 126 5.00 -9.90 5.36
C ALA A 126 4.70 -9.18 6.68
N ALA A 127 4.09 -7.99 6.64
CA ALA A 127 3.68 -7.26 7.84
C ALA A 127 2.65 -8.06 8.65
N PHE A 128 1.67 -8.70 8.01
CA PHE A 128 0.75 -9.58 8.72
C PHE A 128 1.44 -10.77 9.38
N VAL A 129 2.43 -11.38 8.72
CA VAL A 129 3.23 -12.47 9.32
C VAL A 129 3.99 -11.98 10.54
N VAL A 130 4.61 -10.80 10.48
CA VAL A 130 5.36 -10.21 11.61
C VAL A 130 4.43 -9.87 12.78
N VAL A 131 3.26 -9.29 12.51
CA VAL A 131 2.27 -8.94 13.56
C VAL A 131 1.66 -10.20 14.20
N ALA A 132 1.58 -11.28 13.44
CA ALA A 132 1.13 -12.58 13.94
C ALA A 132 2.21 -13.33 14.72
N GLN A 133 3.39 -12.76 15.02
CA GLN A 133 4.37 -13.37 15.93
C GLN A 133 4.13 -12.86 17.36
#